data_AF-A0A1Y0H5X5-F1
#
_entry.id   AF-A0A1Y0H5X5-F1
#
_cell.length_a   1.000
_cell.length_b   1.000
_cell.length_c   1.000
_cell.angle_alpha   90.00
_cell.angle_beta   90.00
_cell.angle_gamma   90.00
#
_symmetry.space_group_name_H-M   'P 1'
#
loop_
_entity.id
_entity.type
_entity.pdbx_description
1 polymer ?
#
loop_
_entity_poly.entity_id
_entity_poly.type
_entity_poly.pdbx_seq_one_letter_code
_entity_poly.pdbx_strand_id
1 'polypeptide(L)' 'MYHRFVTDKGQWEATVVEYKGPVSIKWNGQDVPAHRVVSGDAVADLDDRGMPLQLDSPQGKLTRAVPE' A
#
# COMPACT_ATOMS: atom_id res chain seq x y z
N MET A 1 -5.15 -12.20 6.09
CA MET A 1 -3.92 -13.03 6.13
C MET A 1 -3.86 -13.81 4.83
N TYR A 2 -2.71 -13.83 4.15
CA TYR A 2 -2.50 -14.64 2.94
C TYR A 2 -1.10 -15.25 2.97
N HIS A 3 -0.86 -16.26 2.15
CA HIS A 3 0.45 -16.90 2.04
C HIS A 3 1.16 -16.36 0.80
N ARG A 4 2.42 -15.91 0.96
CA ARG A 4 3.30 -15.49 -0.13
C ARG A 4 4.50 -16.43 -0.19
N PHE A 5 4.85 -16.94 -1.37
CA PHE A 5 6.10 -17.64 -1.56
C PHE A 5 7.24 -16.62 -1.71
N VAL A 6 8.25 -16.69 -0.86
CA VAL A 6 9.42 -15.82 -0.90
C VAL A 6 10.56 -16.55 -1.61
N THR A 7 10.81 -16.17 -2.86
CA THR A 7 11.78 -16.82 -3.75
C THR A 7 13.18 -16.87 -3.15
N ASP A 8 13.60 -15.80 -2.49
CA ASP A 8 14.96 -15.62 -1.96
C ASP A 8 15.25 -16.58 -0.79
N LYS A 9 14.19 -17.04 -0.11
CA LYS A 9 14.25 -17.99 1.00
C LYS A 9 13.79 -19.40 0.63
N GLY A 10 13.17 -19.58 -0.53
CA GLY A 10 12.58 -20.84 -0.97
C GLY A 10 11.44 -21.35 -0.08
N GLN A 11 10.68 -20.48 0.58
CA GLN A 11 9.65 -20.86 1.56
C GLN A 11 8.36 -20.03 1.47
N TRP A 12 7.27 -20.60 2.00
CA TRP A 12 6.00 -19.88 2.18
C TRP A 12 6.01 -19.08 3.48
N GLU A 13 5.63 -17.81 3.41
CA GLU A 13 5.46 -16.95 4.58
C GLU A 13 4.01 -16.49 4.69
N ALA A 14 3.46 -16.59 5.90
CA ALA A 14 2.18 -15.97 6.22
C ALA A 14 2.37 -14.46 6.34
N THR A 15 1.64 -13.71 5.52
CA THR A 15 1.65 -12.25 5.54
C THR A 15 0.30 -11.74 6.07
N VAL A 16 0.38 -10.80 6.99
CA VAL A 16 -0.78 -10.09 7.52
C VAL A 16 -0.90 -8.76 6.80
N VAL A 17 -2.11 -8.45 6.37
CA VAL A 17 -2.48 -7.14 5.85
C VAL A 17 -3.24 -6.45 6.97
N GLU A 18 -2.71 -5.33 7.45
CA GLU A 18 -3.27 -4.55 8.54
C GLU A 18 -3.87 -3.25 8.01
N TYR A 19 -5.14 -3.01 8.30
CA TYR A 19 -5.76 -1.73 8.07
C TYR A 19 -5.46 -0.79 9.24
N LYS A 20 -4.84 0.36 8.96
CA LYS A 20 -4.43 1.36 9.97
C LYS A 20 -5.43 2.49 10.15
N GLY A 21 -6.47 2.56 9.32
CA GLY A 21 -7.50 3.60 9.42
C GLY A 21 -7.38 4.69 8.34
N PRO A 22 -8.26 5.70 8.43
CA PRO A 22 -8.21 6.88 7.57
C PRO A 22 -7.00 7.76 7.95
N VAL A 23 -6.35 8.32 6.94
CA VAL A 23 -5.22 9.23 7.04
C VAL A 23 -5.37 10.36 6.02
N SER A 24 -4.68 11.48 6.25
CA SER A 24 -4.48 12.51 5.23
C SER A 24 -3.09 12.32 4.63
N ILE A 25 -2.99 12.26 3.30
CA ILE A 25 -1.72 12.11 2.59
C ILE A 25 -1.53 13.21 1.56
N LYS A 26 -0.27 13.53 1.24
CA LYS A 26 0.06 14.36 0.09
C LYS A 26 0.08 13.51 -1.18
N TRP A 27 -0.92 13.71 -2.04
CA TRP A 27 -1.00 13.11 -3.37
C TRP A 27 -1.00 14.23 -4.41
N ASN A 28 0.01 14.24 -5.29
CA ASN A 28 0.18 15.28 -6.32
C ASN A 28 0.14 16.71 -5.78
N GLY A 29 0.76 16.93 -4.61
CA GLY A 29 0.84 18.23 -3.96
C GLY A 29 -0.42 18.66 -3.20
N GLN A 30 -1.50 17.88 -3.26
CA GLN A 30 -2.74 18.12 -2.53
C GLN A 30 -2.87 17.16 -1.36
N ASP A 31 -3.44 17.65 -0.26
CA ASP A 31 -3.82 16.79 0.86
C ASP A 31 -5.14 16.08 0.51
N VAL A 32 -5.12 14.76 0.49
CA VAL A 32 -6.29 13.93 0.18
C VAL A 32 -6.55 12.90 1.28
N PRO A 33 -7.83 12.59 1.58
CA PRO A 33 -8.16 11.49 2.46
C PRO A 33 -7.77 10.16 1.80
N ALA A 34 -7.24 9.24 2.61
CA ALA A 34 -6.90 7.90 2.18
C ALA A 34 -7.07 6.88 3.30
N HIS A 35 -7.14 5.61 2.92
CA HIS A 35 -7.19 4.44 3.79
C HIS A 35 -5.83 3.74 3.79
N ARG A 36 -5.14 3.73 4.92
CA ARG A 36 -3.80 3.14 5.03
C ARG A 36 -3.86 1.65 5.31
N VAL A 37 -3.14 0.88 4.52
CA VAL A 37 -2.98 -0.56 4.64
C VAL A 37 -1.49 -0.90 4.68
N VAL A 38 -1.07 -1.76 5.60
CA VAL A 38 0.31 -2.19 5.77
C VAL A 38 0.40 -3.70 5.55
N SER A 39 1.39 -4.14 4.79
CA SER A 39 1.64 -5.55 4.48
C SER A 39 3.14 -5.83 4.48
N GLY A 40 3.65 -6.38 5.58
CA GLY A 40 5.10 -6.47 5.81
C GLY A 40 5.73 -5.07 5.79
N ASP A 41 6.72 -4.88 4.94
CA ASP A 41 7.44 -3.59 4.77
C ASP A 41 6.78 -2.66 3.73
N ALA A 42 5.63 -3.05 3.15
CA ALA A 42 4.91 -2.24 2.18
C ALA A 42 3.75 -1.48 2.84
N VAL A 43 3.58 -0.22 2.44
CA VAL A 43 2.48 0.65 2.86
C VAL A 43 1.72 1.10 1.62
N ALA A 44 0.43 0.77 1.55
CA ALA A 44 -0.48 1.24 0.51
C ALA A 44 -1.47 2.24 1.10
N ASP A 45 -1.65 3.37 0.44
CA ASP A 45 -2.72 4.32 0.74
C ASP A 45 -3.76 4.23 -0.38
N LEU A 46 -5.01 3.95 -0.01
CA LEU A 46 -6.12 3.68 -0.92
C LEU A 46 -7.16 4.81 -0.88
N ASP A 47 -7.86 5.07 -1.98
CA ASP A 47 -9.05 5.94 -1.95
C ASP A 47 -10.26 5.20 -1.34
N ASP A 48 -11.39 5.91 -1.17
CA ASP A 48 -12.63 5.37 -0.58
C ASP A 48 -13.23 4.19 -1.37
N ARG A 49 -12.77 3.94 -2.60
CA ARG A 49 -13.17 2.81 -3.45
C ARG A 49 -12.20 1.62 -3.33
N GLY A 50 -11.19 1.73 -2.47
CA GLY A 50 -10.14 0.74 -2.31
C GLY A 50 -9.09 0.77 -3.44
N MET A 51 -9.09 1.80 -4.28
CA MET A 51 -8.12 1.90 -5.38
C MET A 51 -6.82 2.57 -4.88
N PRO A 52 -5.63 2.03 -5.21
CA PRO A 52 -4.37 2.60 -4.75
C PRO A 52 -4.17 4.04 -5.22
N LEU A 53 -3.81 4.93 -4.29
CA LEU A 53 -3.32 6.29 -4.56
C LEU A 53 -1.79 6.31 -4.63
N GLN A 54 -1.14 5.64 -3.67
CA GLN A 54 0.30 5.41 -3.65
C GLN A 54 0.64 4.10 -2.94
N LEU A 55 1.79 3.52 -3.32
CA LEU A 55 2.40 2.34 -2.71
C LEU A 55 3.85 2.69 -2.39
N ASP A 56 4.23 2.55 -1.13
CA ASP A 56 5.61 2.58 -0.66
C ASP A 56 6.04 1.14 -0.34
N SER A 57 7.20 0.74 -0.83
CA SER A 57 7.72 -0.63 -0.70
C SER A 57 9.25 -0.62 -0.75
N PRO A 58 9.93 -1.69 -0.30
CA PRO A 58 11.38 -1.81 -0.46
C PRO A 58 11.86 -1.70 -1.93
N GLN A 59 11.00 -1.97 -2.90
CA GLN A 59 11.30 -1.86 -4.33
C GLN A 59 11.15 -0.43 -4.87
N GLY A 60 10.59 0.48 -4.07
CA GLY A 60 10.40 1.89 -4.41
C GLY A 60 8.95 2.34 -4.23
N LYS A 61 8.73 3.61 -4.61
CA LYS A 61 7.44 4.29 -4.50
C LYS A 61 6.72 4.32 -5.85
N LEU A 62 5.47 3.86 -5.87
CA LEU A 62 4.54 4.00 -7.00
C LEU A 62 3.42 4.96 -6.62
N THR A 63 3.03 5.84 -7.53
CA THR A 63 1.93 6.79 -7.33
C THR A 63 0.98 6.73 -8.51
N ARG A 64 -0.33 6.68 -8.24
CA ARG A 64 -1.37 6.68 -9.28
C ARG A 64 -1.34 8.01 -10.03
N ALA A 65 -1.38 7.95 -11.37
CA ALA A 65 -1.51 9.14 -12.21
C ALA A 65 -2.85 9.85 -11.95
N VAL A 66 -2.87 11.18 -12.05
CA VAL A 66 -4.12 11.95 -12.02
C VAL A 66 -4.80 11.79 -13.39
N PRO A 67 -6.09 11.42 -13.45
CA PRO A 67 -6.85 11.51 -14.69
C PRO A 67 -6.89 12.98 -15.16
N GLU A 68 -6.55 13.22 -16.43
CA GLU A 68 -6.67 14.54 -17.07
C GLU A 68 -8.11 15.09 -17.04
#